data_AF-A0A6J5IWI9-F1
#
_entry.id   AF-A0A6J5IWI9-F1
#
_cell.length_a   1.000
_cell.length_b   1.000
_cell.length_c   1.000
_cell.angle_alpha   90.00
_cell.angle_beta   90.00
_cell.angle_gamma   90.00
#
_symmetry.space_group_name_H-M   'P 1'
#
loop_
_entity.id
_entity.type
_entity.pdbx_description
1 polymer ?
#
loop_
_entity_poly.entity_id
_entity_poly.type
_entity_poly.pdbx_seq_one_letter_code
_entity_poly.pdbx_strand_id
1 'polypeptide(L)'
;MAFGVQSIDRQTLKNNVVGLAKAAKAFNVPTTITTVETEAFSGHTFPELLDVFPNQKTLERTSMNSWDDQKVRDALAANGRKKVVVSGLWTEVCNTTFALCAMLEGDYEIYMVADASGGTSQAAHDFAMQRMVQAGVVPVTWQQVLLEWQRDWARRDSYDAVMAIAKEHSGAYGMGVDYAYTMVHKAAQRTATPHESLAAVPAK
;
A
#
# COMPACT_ATOMS: atom_id res chain seq x y z
N MET A 1 -13.10 -9.26 5.08
CA MET A 1 -13.37 -7.83 5.35
C MET A 1 -13.37 -6.98 4.08
N ALA A 2 -12.45 -7.21 3.13
CA ALA A 2 -12.40 -6.43 1.88
C ALA A 2 -13.70 -6.47 1.04
N PHE A 3 -14.53 -7.51 1.17
CA PHE A 3 -15.85 -7.59 0.52
C PHE A 3 -16.81 -6.46 0.92
N GLY A 4 -16.70 -5.94 2.14
CA GLY A 4 -17.52 -4.82 2.60
C GLY A 4 -17.05 -3.46 2.11
N VAL A 5 -15.94 -3.37 1.38
CA VAL A 5 -15.42 -2.10 0.86
C VAL A 5 -16.20 -1.67 -0.37
N GLN A 6 -16.68 -0.43 -0.36
CA GLN A 6 -17.45 0.18 -1.45
C GLN A 6 -16.94 1.57 -1.86
N SER A 7 -15.91 2.12 -1.19
CA SER A 7 -15.31 3.42 -1.54
C SER A 7 -14.23 3.34 -2.63
N ILE A 8 -13.82 2.14 -3.03
CA ILE A 8 -12.80 1.90 -4.06
C ILE A 8 -13.02 0.50 -4.65
N ASP A 9 -12.67 0.32 -5.93
CA ASP A 9 -12.65 -1.01 -6.52
C ASP A 9 -11.69 -1.94 -5.75
N ARG A 10 -12.15 -3.16 -5.44
CA ARG A 10 -11.43 -4.10 -4.58
C ARG A 10 -10.17 -4.65 -5.24
N GLN A 11 -10.13 -4.76 -6.56
CA GLN A 11 -8.92 -5.18 -7.27
C GLN A 11 -7.86 -4.08 -7.19
N THR A 12 -8.29 -2.83 -7.39
CA THR A 12 -7.45 -1.63 -7.26
C THR A 12 -6.90 -1.50 -5.84
N LEU A 13 -7.74 -1.66 -4.81
CA LEU A 13 -7.32 -1.65 -3.41
C LEU A 13 -6.24 -2.70 -3.14
N LYS A 14 -6.46 -3.95 -3.57
CA LYS A 14 -5.48 -5.04 -3.41
C LYS A 14 -4.17 -4.70 -4.12
N ASN A 15 -4.25 -4.24 -5.37
CA ASN A 15 -3.08 -3.82 -6.14
C ASN A 15 -2.27 -2.74 -5.39
N ASN A 16 -2.95 -1.71 -4.89
CA ASN A 16 -2.32 -0.56 -4.26
C ASN A 16 -1.65 -0.91 -2.93
N VAL A 17 -2.30 -1.71 -2.08
CA VAL A 17 -1.70 -2.14 -0.80
C VAL A 17 -0.51 -3.08 -1.01
N VAL A 18 -0.54 -3.94 -2.02
CA VAL A 18 0.62 -4.78 -2.39
C VAL A 18 1.76 -3.92 -2.96
N GLY A 19 1.45 -2.93 -3.79
CA GLY A 19 2.42 -1.95 -4.29
C GLY A 19 3.09 -1.17 -3.16
N LEU A 20 2.32 -0.70 -2.18
CA LEU A 20 2.82 -0.03 -0.97
C LEU A 20 3.74 -0.94 -0.15
N ALA A 21 3.34 -2.19 0.05
CA ALA A 21 4.15 -3.16 0.80
C ALA A 21 5.48 -3.47 0.11
N LYS A 22 5.48 -3.66 -1.22
CA LYS A 22 6.71 -3.83 -1.99
C LYS A 22 7.59 -2.60 -1.93
N ALA A 23 7.00 -1.39 -1.95
CA ALA A 23 7.74 -0.16 -1.74
C ALA A 23 8.41 -0.14 -0.35
N ALA A 24 7.67 -0.48 0.71
CA ALA A 24 8.21 -0.53 2.07
C ALA A 24 9.39 -1.51 2.16
N LYS A 25 9.27 -2.69 1.55
CA LYS A 25 10.35 -3.67 1.47
C LYS A 25 11.57 -3.14 0.71
N ALA A 26 11.38 -2.52 -0.47
CA ALA A 26 12.46 -2.00 -1.29
C ALA A 26 13.28 -0.91 -0.59
N PHE A 27 12.64 -0.12 0.28
CA PHE A 27 13.28 0.94 1.06
C PHE A 27 13.62 0.55 2.50
N ASN A 28 13.55 -0.75 2.84
CA ASN A 28 13.83 -1.27 4.18
C ASN A 28 13.06 -0.54 5.29
N VAL A 29 11.79 -0.23 5.02
CA VAL A 29 10.88 0.39 6.00
C VAL A 29 10.34 -0.72 6.91
N PRO A 30 10.55 -0.64 8.24
CA PRO A 30 9.97 -1.59 9.17
C PRO A 30 8.45 -1.59 9.01
N THR A 31 7.89 -2.78 8.85
CA THR A 31 6.47 -2.96 8.53
C THR A 31 5.82 -3.77 9.65
N THR A 32 4.61 -3.37 10.06
CA THR A 32 3.79 -4.11 11.03
C THR A 32 2.50 -4.49 10.34
N ILE A 33 2.13 -5.77 10.40
CA ILE A 33 0.87 -6.28 9.83
C ILE A 33 -0.03 -6.68 10.98
N THR A 34 -1.20 -6.05 11.09
CA THR A 34 -2.21 -6.38 12.09
C THR A 34 -3.45 -6.94 11.43
N THR A 35 -4.13 -7.85 12.12
CA THR A 35 -5.35 -8.52 11.68
C THR A 35 -6.36 -8.48 12.81
N VAL A 36 -7.66 -8.46 12.49
CA VAL A 36 -8.71 -8.39 13.53
C VAL A 36 -9.74 -9.46 13.26
N GLU A 37 -10.11 -10.28 14.24
CA GLU A 37 -11.16 -11.31 14.10
C GLU A 37 -10.97 -12.19 12.85
N THR A 38 -9.75 -12.69 12.61
CA THR A 38 -9.36 -13.41 11.38
C THR A 38 -10.21 -14.64 11.12
N GLU A 39 -10.43 -15.47 12.15
CA GLU A 39 -11.20 -16.71 12.04
C GLU A 39 -12.72 -16.50 12.25
N ALA A 40 -13.15 -15.25 12.44
CA ALA A 40 -14.55 -14.89 12.67
C ALA A 40 -15.05 -13.90 11.62
N PHE A 41 -15.05 -12.60 11.93
CA PHE A 41 -15.68 -11.57 11.11
C PHE A 41 -14.89 -11.20 9.84
N SER A 42 -13.57 -11.21 9.91
CA SER A 42 -12.74 -10.48 8.94
C SER A 42 -12.13 -11.35 7.86
N GLY A 43 -11.86 -12.62 8.13
CA GLY A 43 -11.09 -13.49 7.25
C GLY A 43 -9.61 -13.09 7.17
N HIS A 44 -8.83 -13.94 6.51
CA HIS A 44 -7.39 -13.75 6.34
C HIS A 44 -7.04 -12.52 5.49
N THR A 45 -5.88 -11.92 5.81
CA THR A 45 -5.22 -10.91 4.97
C THR A 45 -4.92 -11.45 3.57
N PHE A 46 -4.81 -10.55 2.59
CA PHE A 46 -4.45 -10.92 1.22
C PHE A 46 -3.13 -11.70 1.20
N PRO A 47 -3.10 -12.91 0.61
CA PRO A 47 -1.87 -13.71 0.55
C PRO A 47 -0.76 -12.97 -0.20
N GLU A 48 -1.08 -12.19 -1.23
CA GLU A 48 -0.11 -11.41 -1.99
C GLU A 48 0.58 -10.33 -1.14
N LEU A 49 -0.09 -9.83 -0.09
CA LEU A 49 0.52 -8.91 0.87
C LEU A 49 1.46 -9.65 1.83
N LEU A 50 1.06 -10.83 2.29
CA LEU A 50 1.87 -11.67 3.18
C LEU A 50 3.13 -12.19 2.49
N ASP A 51 3.04 -12.54 1.20
CA ASP A 51 4.16 -13.01 0.39
C ASP A 51 5.27 -11.95 0.21
N VAL A 52 4.95 -10.66 0.39
CA VAL A 52 5.97 -9.60 0.42
C VAL A 52 6.89 -9.78 1.63
N PHE A 53 6.35 -10.20 2.77
CA PHE A 53 7.06 -10.35 4.05
C PHE A 53 6.99 -11.80 4.56
N PRO A 54 7.68 -12.74 3.88
CA PRO A 54 7.59 -14.15 4.25
C PRO A 54 8.06 -14.37 5.69
N ASN A 55 7.33 -15.22 6.42
CA ASN A 55 7.56 -15.56 7.84
C ASN A 55 7.29 -14.43 8.84
N GLN A 56 6.87 -13.25 8.39
CA GLN A 56 6.47 -12.21 9.31
C GLN A 56 5.14 -12.57 9.97
N LYS A 57 5.12 -12.57 11.31
CA LYS A 57 3.90 -12.84 12.08
C LYS A 57 2.95 -11.65 11.98
N THR A 58 1.67 -11.93 11.74
CA THR A 58 0.61 -10.92 11.90
C THR A 58 0.25 -10.75 13.37
N LEU A 59 -0.14 -9.54 13.75
CA LEU A 59 -0.62 -9.21 15.08
C LEU A 59 -2.15 -9.29 15.11
N GLU A 60 -2.66 -10.46 15.51
CA GLU A 60 -4.10 -10.68 15.70
C GLU A 60 -4.63 -9.89 16.90
N ARG A 61 -5.73 -9.17 16.69
CA ARG A 61 -6.44 -8.37 17.70
C ARG A 61 -7.94 -8.63 17.64
N THR A 62 -8.64 -8.26 18.71
CA THR A 62 -10.11 -8.26 18.76
C THR A 62 -10.68 -6.83 18.71
N SER A 63 -9.97 -5.85 19.26
CA SER A 63 -10.37 -4.44 19.16
C SER A 63 -10.28 -3.96 17.72
N MET A 64 -11.26 -3.16 17.29
CA MET A 64 -11.23 -2.46 16.00
C MET A 64 -10.21 -1.31 15.98
N ASN A 65 -9.85 -0.74 17.13
CA ASN A 65 -8.74 0.19 17.22
C ASN A 65 -7.43 -0.60 17.39
N SER A 66 -6.56 -0.58 16.38
CA SER A 66 -5.27 -1.29 16.48
C SER A 66 -4.39 -0.75 17.62
N TRP A 67 -4.60 0.49 18.04
CA TRP A 67 -3.83 1.12 19.11
C TRP A 67 -4.12 0.52 20.49
N ASP A 68 -5.30 -0.09 20.69
CA ASP A 68 -5.66 -0.72 21.97
C ASP A 68 -4.83 -1.99 22.25
N ASP A 69 -4.28 -2.63 21.21
CA ASP A 69 -3.49 -3.84 21.35
C ASP A 69 -2.02 -3.50 21.66
N GLN A 70 -1.56 -3.90 22.83
CA GLN A 70 -0.20 -3.61 23.30
C GLN A 70 0.89 -4.15 22.35
N LYS A 71 0.66 -5.27 21.66
CA LYS A 71 1.63 -5.82 20.69
C LYS A 71 1.84 -4.87 19.51
N VAL A 72 0.80 -4.14 19.10
CA VAL A 72 0.88 -3.14 18.04
C VAL A 72 1.69 -1.93 18.49
N ARG A 73 1.43 -1.44 19.72
CA ARG A 73 2.18 -0.33 20.32
C ARG A 73 3.66 -0.67 20.48
N ASP A 74 3.95 -1.86 21.00
CA ASP A 74 5.31 -2.36 21.20
C ASP A 74 6.04 -2.53 19.86
N ALA A 75 5.37 -3.08 18.85
CA ALA A 75 5.93 -3.22 17.51
C ALA A 75 6.27 -1.87 16.86
N LEU A 76 5.41 -0.85 17.02
CA LEU A 76 5.69 0.50 16.54
C LEU A 76 6.84 1.15 17.31
N ALA A 77 6.82 1.06 18.65
CA ALA A 77 7.85 1.63 19.51
C ALA A 77 9.25 1.03 19.23
N ALA A 78 9.32 -0.28 18.99
CA ALA A 78 10.56 -0.98 18.68
C ALA A 78 11.26 -0.46 17.40
N ASN A 79 10.53 0.18 16.49
CA ASN A 79 11.11 0.76 15.27
C ASN A 79 11.87 2.07 15.53
N GLY A 80 11.63 2.74 16.66
CA GLY A 80 12.25 4.03 16.99
C GLY A 80 11.89 5.15 16.01
N ARG A 81 10.76 5.03 15.28
CA ARG A 81 10.29 6.01 14.29
C ARG A 81 9.02 6.70 14.77
N LYS A 82 8.90 8.00 14.51
CA LYS A 82 7.70 8.78 14.83
C LYS A 82 6.74 8.96 13.66
N LYS A 83 7.21 8.80 12.42
CA LYS A 83 6.37 8.85 11.22
C LYS A 83 5.84 7.45 10.90
N VAL A 84 4.53 7.31 10.76
CA VAL A 84 3.88 6.05 10.40
C VAL A 84 3.11 6.23 9.11
N VAL A 85 3.46 5.46 8.08
CA VAL A 85 2.66 5.32 6.87
C VAL A 85 1.66 4.20 7.11
N VAL A 86 0.37 4.49 6.97
CA VAL A 86 -0.72 3.61 7.38
C VAL A 86 -1.68 3.39 6.23
N SER A 87 -2.05 2.14 5.99
CA SER A 87 -3.13 1.75 5.10
C SER A 87 -3.91 0.63 5.76
N GLY A 88 -5.22 0.55 5.53
CA GLY A 88 -6.00 -0.50 6.16
C GLY A 88 -7.51 -0.37 5.97
N LEU A 89 -8.23 -1.30 6.58
CA LEU A 89 -9.68 -1.40 6.51
C LEU A 89 -10.30 -1.48 7.91
N TRP A 90 -11.44 -0.85 8.18
CA TRP A 90 -12.06 0.22 7.36
C TRP A 90 -11.51 1.60 7.73
N THR A 91 -11.62 2.54 6.78
CA THR A 91 -11.09 3.90 6.94
C THR A 91 -11.73 4.59 8.13
N GLU A 92 -13.06 4.52 8.23
CA GLU A 92 -13.91 5.13 9.26
C GLU A 92 -13.86 4.44 10.62
N VAL A 93 -13.29 3.23 10.69
CA VAL A 93 -13.19 2.45 11.92
C VAL A 93 -11.73 2.28 12.33
N CYS A 94 -11.05 1.25 11.80
CA CYS A 94 -9.72 0.85 12.22
C CYS A 94 -8.68 1.94 11.99
N ASN A 95 -8.68 2.58 10.81
CA ASN A 95 -7.67 3.58 10.47
C ASN A 95 -7.89 4.87 11.26
N THR A 96 -9.14 5.35 11.32
CA THR A 96 -9.48 6.58 12.04
C THR A 96 -9.19 6.45 13.53
N THR A 97 -9.64 5.38 14.18
CA THR A 97 -9.39 5.19 15.62
C THR A 97 -7.91 5.01 15.92
N PHE A 98 -7.20 4.20 15.12
CA PHE A 98 -5.74 4.03 15.26
C PHE A 98 -5.01 5.37 15.12
N ALA A 99 -5.28 6.14 14.06
CA ALA A 99 -4.57 7.37 13.78
C ALA A 99 -4.75 8.39 14.92
N LEU A 100 -5.99 8.60 15.37
CA LEU A 100 -6.28 9.56 16.44
C LEU A 100 -5.59 9.18 17.76
N CYS A 101 -5.65 7.91 18.16
CA CYS A 101 -5.01 7.45 19.40
C CYS A 101 -3.48 7.42 19.30
N ALA A 102 -2.93 6.96 18.17
CA ALA A 102 -1.48 6.95 17.95
C ALA A 102 -0.88 8.36 17.98
N MET A 103 -1.56 9.35 17.43
CA MET A 103 -1.16 10.75 17.52
C MET A 103 -1.25 11.29 18.94
N LEU A 104 -2.40 11.08 19.60
CA LEU A 104 -2.68 11.65 20.91
C LEU A 104 -1.80 11.06 22.02
N GLU A 105 -1.64 9.74 22.04
CA GLU A 105 -1.00 9.01 23.14
C GLU A 105 0.43 8.56 22.82
N GLY A 106 0.71 8.31 21.54
CA GLY A 106 2.01 7.81 21.07
C GLY A 106 2.92 8.89 20.50
N ASP A 107 2.40 10.10 20.29
CA ASP A 107 3.12 11.21 19.66
C ASP A 107 3.72 10.78 18.30
N TYR A 108 2.89 10.10 17.50
CA TYR A 108 3.21 9.72 16.13
C TYR A 108 2.65 10.74 15.13
N GLU A 109 3.35 10.92 14.02
CA GLU A 109 2.87 11.64 12.84
C GLU A 109 2.35 10.61 11.82
N ILE A 110 1.07 10.71 11.47
CA ILE A 110 0.39 9.70 10.65
C ILE A 110 0.25 10.18 9.20
N TYR A 111 0.70 9.35 8.28
CA TYR A 111 0.52 9.48 6.84
C TYR A 111 -0.46 8.41 6.38
N MET A 112 -1.71 8.79 6.12
CA MET A 112 -2.77 7.85 5.75
C MET A 112 -2.79 7.66 4.23
N VAL A 113 -2.53 6.44 3.77
CA VAL A 113 -2.53 6.07 2.36
C VAL A 113 -3.96 5.81 1.91
N ALA A 114 -4.60 6.83 1.36
CA ALA A 114 -6.03 6.84 1.08
C ALA A 114 -6.43 5.80 0.02
N ASP A 115 -5.63 5.67 -1.05
CA ASP A 115 -5.90 4.75 -2.16
C ASP A 115 -5.45 3.29 -1.89
N ALA A 116 -4.83 3.03 -0.75
CA ALA A 116 -4.59 1.70 -0.19
C ALA A 116 -5.49 1.42 1.04
N SER A 117 -6.47 2.30 1.28
CA SER A 117 -7.48 2.18 2.33
C SER A 117 -8.88 2.18 1.71
N GLY A 118 -9.87 1.70 2.46
CA GLY A 118 -11.24 1.61 1.98
C GLY A 118 -12.26 1.69 3.09
N GLY A 119 -13.43 2.25 2.80
CA GLY A 119 -14.57 2.33 3.70
C GLY A 119 -15.77 1.55 3.18
N THR A 120 -16.78 1.39 4.04
CA THR A 120 -18.05 0.69 3.73
C THR A 120 -18.91 1.42 2.71
N SER A 121 -18.66 2.71 2.50
CA SER A 121 -19.24 3.55 1.46
C SER A 121 -18.27 4.69 1.15
N GLN A 122 -18.47 5.36 0.00
CA GLN A 122 -17.69 6.56 -0.32
C GLN A 122 -17.84 7.63 0.77
N ALA A 123 -19.07 7.89 1.23
CA ALA A 123 -19.34 8.88 2.27
C ALA A 123 -18.63 8.54 3.60
N ALA A 124 -18.64 7.27 4.02
CA ALA A 124 -17.95 6.85 5.23
C ALA A 124 -16.44 7.07 5.12
N HIS A 125 -15.83 6.71 3.98
CA HIS A 125 -14.42 6.96 3.72
C HIS A 125 -14.09 8.46 3.73
N ASP A 126 -14.88 9.29 3.04
CA ASP A 126 -14.62 10.73 2.89
C ASP A 126 -14.72 11.46 4.23
N PHE A 127 -15.77 11.23 5.02
CA PHE A 127 -15.94 11.88 6.32
C PHE A 127 -14.89 11.40 7.34
N ALA A 128 -14.46 10.15 7.26
CA ALA A 128 -13.36 9.63 8.06
C ALA A 128 -12.03 10.32 7.71
N MET A 129 -11.71 10.44 6.42
CA MET A 129 -10.53 11.17 5.96
C MET A 129 -10.59 12.64 6.37
N GLN A 130 -11.72 13.32 6.22
CA GLN A 130 -11.90 14.71 6.67
C GLN A 130 -11.64 14.86 8.17
N ARG A 131 -12.21 13.96 8.99
CA ARG A 131 -11.98 13.95 10.45
C ARG A 131 -10.50 13.74 10.78
N MET A 132 -9.84 12.79 10.13
CA MET A 132 -8.41 12.53 10.32
C MET A 132 -7.56 13.74 9.93
N VAL A 133 -7.85 14.39 8.79
CA VAL A 133 -7.15 15.60 8.32
C VAL A 133 -7.31 16.75 9.32
N GLN A 134 -8.52 16.96 9.86
CA GLN A 134 -8.77 17.97 10.89
C GLN A 134 -7.95 17.73 12.17
N ALA A 135 -7.64 16.47 12.48
CA ALA A 135 -6.79 16.10 13.61
C ALA A 135 -5.28 16.16 13.31
N GLY A 136 -4.89 16.43 12.07
CA GLY A 136 -3.48 16.57 11.65
C GLY A 136 -2.89 15.36 10.92
N VAL A 137 -3.69 14.37 10.53
CA VAL A 137 -3.24 13.26 9.66
C VAL A 137 -2.94 13.79 8.26
N VAL A 138 -1.84 13.36 7.66
CA VAL A 138 -1.42 13.73 6.31
C VAL A 138 -1.94 12.69 5.30
N PRO A 139 -2.90 13.03 4.41
CA PRO A 139 -3.35 12.11 3.38
C PRO A 139 -2.31 11.98 2.26
N VAL A 140 -2.05 10.75 1.82
CA VAL A 140 -1.13 10.44 0.71
C VAL A 140 -1.70 9.29 -0.14
N THR A 141 -1.06 9.01 -1.28
CA THR A 141 -1.34 7.83 -2.11
C THR A 141 -0.11 6.90 -2.17
N TRP A 142 -0.32 5.62 -2.48
CA TRP A 142 0.78 4.64 -2.42
C TRP A 142 1.90 4.98 -3.42
N GLN A 143 1.53 5.45 -4.63
CA GLN A 143 2.52 5.82 -5.65
C GLN A 143 3.27 7.08 -5.24
N GLN A 144 2.59 8.05 -4.63
CA GLN A 144 3.25 9.22 -4.04
C GLN A 144 4.26 8.79 -2.99
N VAL A 145 3.90 7.89 -2.06
CA VAL A 145 4.82 7.37 -1.03
C VAL A 145 6.06 6.71 -1.66
N LEU A 146 5.87 5.84 -2.65
CA LEU A 146 6.98 5.21 -3.40
C LEU A 146 7.96 6.26 -3.96
N LEU A 147 7.43 7.28 -4.62
CA LEU A 147 8.23 8.33 -5.26
C LEU A 147 8.82 9.32 -4.26
N GLU A 148 8.17 9.53 -3.11
CA GLU A 148 8.73 10.28 -1.99
C GLU A 148 9.86 9.55 -1.26
N TRP A 149 9.95 8.23 -1.34
CA TRP A 149 11.14 7.51 -0.88
C TRP A 149 12.26 7.52 -1.92
N GLN A 150 11.92 7.36 -3.21
CA GLN A 150 12.90 7.49 -4.29
C GLN A 150 13.53 8.88 -4.30
N ARG A 151 12.71 9.95 -4.28
CA ARG A 151 13.04 11.38 -4.40
C ARG A 151 13.76 11.80 -5.69
N ASP A 152 14.83 11.12 -6.04
CA ASP A 152 15.78 11.51 -7.09
C ASP A 152 16.16 10.30 -7.93
N TRP A 153 16.03 10.42 -9.25
CA TRP A 153 16.38 9.36 -10.21
C TRP A 153 17.90 9.16 -10.37
N ALA A 154 18.72 10.08 -9.88
CA ALA A 154 20.16 9.89 -9.75
C ALA A 154 20.50 8.81 -8.69
N ARG A 155 19.58 8.49 -7.76
CA ARG A 155 19.75 7.39 -6.78
C ARG A 155 19.52 6.04 -7.45
N ARG A 156 20.60 5.47 -7.96
CA ARG A 156 20.58 4.22 -8.74
C ARG A 156 20.34 2.98 -7.88
N ASP A 157 20.72 2.99 -6.60
CA ASP A 157 20.59 1.83 -5.71
C ASP A 157 19.13 1.34 -5.57
N SER A 158 18.16 2.26 -5.59
CA SER A 158 16.73 1.94 -5.51
C SER A 158 16.01 1.98 -6.87
N TYR A 159 16.68 2.43 -7.94
CA TYR A 159 16.06 2.73 -9.23
C TYR A 159 15.36 1.51 -9.83
N ASP A 160 16.06 0.37 -9.93
CA ASP A 160 15.53 -0.83 -10.57
C ASP A 160 14.36 -1.42 -9.78
N ALA A 161 14.44 -1.39 -8.45
CA ALA A 161 13.35 -1.84 -7.58
C ALA A 161 12.09 -0.97 -7.75
N VAL A 162 12.26 0.36 -7.76
CA VAL A 162 11.16 1.31 -7.99
C VAL A 162 10.55 1.13 -9.37
N MET A 163 11.37 0.96 -10.41
CA MET A 163 10.89 0.72 -11.78
C MET A 163 10.13 -0.61 -11.88
N ALA A 164 10.60 -1.67 -11.23
CA ALA A 164 9.91 -2.96 -11.20
C ALA A 164 8.53 -2.84 -10.54
N ILE A 165 8.45 -2.17 -9.39
CA ILE A 165 7.18 -1.92 -8.68
C ILE A 165 6.24 -1.07 -9.55
N ALA A 166 6.75 -0.01 -10.18
CA ALA A 166 5.94 0.86 -11.03
C ALA A 166 5.36 0.12 -12.25
N LYS A 167 6.18 -0.70 -12.92
CA LYS A 167 5.75 -1.54 -14.05
C LYS A 167 4.66 -2.54 -13.67
N GLU A 168 4.71 -3.07 -12.45
CA GLU A 168 3.76 -4.08 -11.97
C GLU A 168 2.47 -3.45 -11.41
N HIS A 169 2.57 -2.37 -10.65
CA HIS A 169 1.47 -1.87 -9.83
C HIS A 169 0.97 -0.47 -10.20
N SER A 170 1.72 0.35 -10.95
CA SER A 170 1.35 1.74 -11.25
C SER A 170 0.53 1.94 -12.54
N GLY A 171 -0.22 0.92 -12.98
CA GLY A 171 -1.16 1.04 -14.10
C GLY A 171 -0.58 1.76 -15.33
N ALA A 172 -1.17 2.90 -15.70
CA ALA A 172 -0.75 3.70 -16.84
C ALA A 172 0.72 4.16 -16.79
N TYR A 173 1.23 4.49 -15.61
CA TYR A 173 2.64 4.86 -15.47
C TYR A 173 3.54 3.67 -15.79
N GLY A 174 3.23 2.48 -15.24
CA GLY A 174 3.95 1.24 -15.55
C GLY A 174 3.91 0.88 -17.03
N MET A 175 2.74 1.00 -17.68
CA MET A 175 2.59 0.79 -19.12
C MET A 175 3.48 1.75 -19.93
N GLY A 176 3.55 3.02 -19.52
CA GLY A 176 4.42 4.02 -20.15
C GLY A 176 5.90 3.67 -20.03
N VAL A 177 6.34 3.16 -18.89
CA VAL A 177 7.73 2.70 -18.70
C VAL A 177 8.03 1.52 -19.63
N ASP A 178 7.18 0.49 -19.67
CA ASP A 178 7.37 -0.66 -20.56
C ASP A 178 7.38 -0.23 -22.04
N TYR A 179 6.47 0.67 -22.43
CA TYR A 179 6.45 1.24 -23.78
C TYR A 179 7.76 1.99 -24.11
N ALA A 180 8.23 2.88 -23.22
CA ALA A 180 9.45 3.65 -23.47
C ALA A 180 10.68 2.74 -23.59
N TYR A 181 10.84 1.77 -22.69
CA TYR A 181 11.96 0.83 -22.74
C TYR A 181 11.99 0.04 -24.06
N THR A 182 10.84 -0.49 -24.48
CA THR A 182 10.76 -1.33 -25.67
C THR A 182 10.76 -0.52 -26.97
N MET A 183 9.90 0.49 -27.08
CA MET A 183 9.66 1.20 -28.34
C MET A 183 10.64 2.33 -28.58
N VAL A 184 11.07 3.04 -27.54
CA VAL A 184 11.99 4.18 -27.65
C VAL A 184 13.44 3.71 -27.49
N HIS A 185 13.74 2.94 -26.45
CA HIS A 185 15.11 2.51 -26.13
C HIS A 185 15.51 1.15 -26.72
N LYS A 186 14.59 0.45 -27.39
CA LYS A 186 14.84 -0.86 -28.03
C LYS A 186 15.34 -1.94 -27.06
N ALA A 187 15.00 -1.82 -25.78
CA ALA A 187 15.24 -2.87 -24.79
C ALA A 187 14.30 -4.07 -25.01
N ALA A 188 14.65 -5.21 -24.42
CA ALA A 188 13.81 -6.41 -24.46
C ALA A 188 12.44 -6.19 -23.78
N GLN A 189 11.45 -6.99 -24.17
CA GLN A 189 10.17 -7.08 -23.47
C GLN A 189 10.40 -7.50 -22.01
N ARG A 190 9.55 -7.02 -21.09
CA ARG A 190 9.63 -7.36 -19.65
C ARG A 190 9.34 -8.85 -19.36
N THR A 191 8.76 -9.56 -20.31
CA THR A 191 8.37 -10.97 -20.15
C THR A 191 9.59 -11.86 -19.95
N ALA A 192 9.43 -12.95 -19.19
CA ALA A 192 10.50 -13.92 -18.96
C ALA A 192 10.96 -14.61 -20.26
N THR A 193 10.03 -14.75 -21.22
CA THR A 193 10.26 -15.31 -22.55
C THR A 193 9.96 -14.26 -23.61
N PRO A 194 10.85 -14.03 -24.58
CA PRO A 194 10.56 -13.15 -25.72
C PRO A 194 9.37 -13.67 -26.55
N HIS A 195 8.49 -12.78 -26.97
CA HIS A 195 7.38 -13.11 -27.87
C HIS A 195 7.64 -12.53 -29.27
N GLU A 196 7.78 -13.40 -30.26
CA GLU A 196 7.87 -13.00 -31.67
C GLU A 196 6.47 -12.75 -32.25
N SER A 197 6.31 -11.64 -32.95
CA SER A 197 5.08 -11.36 -33.73
C SER A 197 5.31 -11.75 -35.18
N LEU A 198 4.41 -12.57 -35.74
CA LEU A 198 4.42 -12.86 -37.17
C LEU A 198 4.16 -11.59 -37.98
N ALA A 199 4.71 -11.52 -39.19
CA ALA A 199 4.54 -10.37 -40.06
C ALA A 199 3.05 -10.11 -40.39
N ALA A 200 2.65 -8.84 -40.37
CA ALA A 200 1.28 -8.45 -40.68
C ALA A 200 0.94 -8.76 -42.16
N VAL A 201 -0.26 -9.27 -42.41
CA VAL A 201 -0.85 -9.38 -43.75
C VAL A 201 -1.81 -8.20 -43.93
N PRO A 202 -1.52 -7.23 -44.81
CA PRO A 202 -2.38 -6.06 -45.00
C PRO A 202 -3.79 -6.45 -45.45
N ALA A 203 -4.79 -5.67 -45.00
CA ALA A 203 -6.16 -5.81 -45.48
C ALA A 203 -6.23 -5.55 -47.00
N LYS A 204 -7.10 -6.29 -47.69
CA LYS A 204 -7.37 -6.13 -49.13
C LYS A 204 -8.35 -4.99 -49.41
#